data_AF-I0JYP0-F1
#
_entry.id   AF-I0JYP0-F1
#
_cell.length_a   1.000
_cell.length_b   1.000
_cell.length_c   1.000
_cell.angle_alpha   90.00
_cell.angle_beta   90.00
_cell.angle_gamma   90.00
#
_symmetry.space_group_name_H-M   'P 1'
#
loop_
_entity.id
_entity.type
_entity.pdbx_description
1 polymer ?
#
loop_
_entity_poly.entity_id
_entity_poly.type
_entity_poly.pdbx_seq_one_letter_code
_entity_poly.pdbx_strand_id
1 'polypeptide(L)'
;MDRRYIFLLTVVVAFGVLKGTTSSAIAQVLSRKEPLVPLLSQDVEIREKIFEVLYLPDEELIKELFKWPKFNQMDLEEKGWFLQRIAIMRQKVRQLARSKARQLGLSLNEEQLNAFEKSYWHKRLEIEKKFIEETENRRKELAKELEDALQKEFSNLSTKSVMELEAHNKSH
;
A
#
# COMPACT_ATOMS: atom_id res chain seq x y z
N MET A 1 -9.20 22.97 10.14
CA MET A 1 -9.38 21.53 10.38
C MET A 1 -8.49 20.77 9.40
N ASP A 2 -7.43 20.16 9.91
CA ASP A 2 -6.35 19.57 9.11
C ASP A 2 -6.79 18.32 8.35
N ARG A 3 -6.60 18.34 7.03
CA ARG A 3 -6.87 17.24 6.09
C ARG A 3 -5.94 16.01 6.25
N ARG A 4 -5.13 15.97 7.31
CA ARG A 4 -4.13 14.92 7.56
C ARG A 4 -4.66 13.70 8.33
N TYR A 5 -5.89 13.76 8.86
CA TYR A 5 -6.44 12.73 9.75
C TYR A 5 -7.44 11.75 9.11
N ILE A 6 -7.80 11.94 7.84
CA ILE A 6 -8.89 11.16 7.21
C ILE A 6 -8.39 9.90 6.48
N PHE A 7 -7.09 9.77 6.19
CA PHE A 7 -6.58 8.67 5.34
C PHE A 7 -6.02 7.44 6.08
N LEU A 8 -5.91 7.47 7.41
CA LEU A 8 -5.70 6.25 8.21
C LEU A 8 -6.98 5.40 8.36
N LEU A 9 -8.08 5.82 7.72
CA LEU A 9 -9.38 5.15 7.82
C LEU A 9 -9.50 3.90 6.92
N THR A 10 -8.72 3.80 5.84
CA THR A 10 -8.85 2.74 4.81
C THR A 10 -8.08 1.45 5.07
N VAL A 11 -7.28 1.35 6.14
CA VAL A 11 -6.49 0.13 6.40
C VAL A 11 -7.29 -0.97 7.11
N VAL A 12 -8.46 -0.65 7.67
CA VAL A 12 -9.33 -1.66 8.33
C VAL A 12 -10.50 -2.11 7.43
N VAL A 13 -10.82 -1.36 6.37
CA VAL A 13 -11.99 -1.68 5.51
C VAL A 13 -11.65 -2.65 4.36
N ALA A 14 -10.39 -2.85 4.02
CA ALA A 14 -10.00 -3.74 2.90
C ALA A 14 -9.95 -5.24 3.23
N PHE A 15 -10.20 -5.67 4.48
CA PHE A 15 -10.09 -7.09 4.87
C PHE A 15 -11.28 -7.63 5.68
N GLY A 16 -12.43 -6.96 5.60
CA GLY A 16 -13.69 -7.46 6.13
C GLY A 16 -14.78 -7.34 5.06
N VAL A 17 -15.24 -8.48 4.55
CA VAL A 17 -16.37 -8.68 3.62
C VAL A 17 -16.06 -8.43 2.13
N LEU A 18 -15.64 -9.50 1.44
CA LEU A 18 -16.09 -9.74 0.07
C LEU A 18 -16.38 -11.24 -0.11
N LYS A 19 -17.64 -11.59 0.12
CA LYS A 19 -18.28 -12.75 -0.50
C LYS A 19 -18.35 -12.49 -1.99
N GLY A 20 -17.74 -13.37 -2.78
CA GLY A 20 -18.13 -13.62 -4.17
C GLY A 20 -17.68 -12.60 -5.22
N THR A 21 -16.86 -13.10 -6.14
CA THR A 21 -16.69 -12.73 -7.56
C THR A 21 -15.27 -12.33 -7.97
N THR A 22 -14.85 -12.93 -9.10
CA THR A 22 -13.65 -12.64 -9.91
C THR A 22 -12.32 -13.31 -9.52
N SER A 23 -12.34 -14.64 -9.56
CA SER A 23 -11.15 -15.47 -9.79
C SER A 23 -10.74 -15.34 -11.27
N SER A 24 -9.89 -14.36 -11.61
CA SER A 24 -9.21 -14.31 -12.91
C SER A 24 -7.99 -13.38 -12.91
N ALA A 25 -8.05 -12.23 -12.23
CA ALA A 25 -6.93 -11.28 -12.18
C ALA A 25 -5.78 -11.70 -11.24
N ILE A 26 -6.05 -12.56 -10.26
CA ILE A 26 -5.04 -13.04 -9.30
C ILE A 26 -4.13 -14.12 -9.92
N ALA A 27 -4.62 -14.84 -10.95
CA ALA A 27 -3.92 -15.96 -11.55
C ALA A 27 -2.66 -15.55 -12.34
N GLN A 28 -2.62 -14.35 -12.93
CA GLN A 28 -1.47 -13.89 -13.71
C GLN A 28 -0.33 -13.29 -12.86
N VAL A 29 -0.60 -12.89 -11.62
CA VAL A 29 0.44 -12.38 -10.69
C VAL A 29 1.26 -13.52 -10.07
N LEU A 30 0.75 -14.76 -10.11
CA LEU A 30 1.34 -15.93 -9.45
C LEU A 30 2.55 -16.55 -10.16
N SER A 31 2.99 -16.03 -11.32
CA SER A 31 4.14 -16.59 -12.07
C SER A 31 5.49 -15.93 -11.76
N ARG A 32 5.54 -14.94 -10.84
CA ARG A 32 6.82 -14.35 -10.41
C ARG A 32 7.29 -15.00 -9.11
N LYS A 33 8.35 -15.79 -9.23
CA LYS A 33 8.97 -16.63 -8.19
C LYS A 33 9.73 -15.79 -7.13
N GLU A 34 9.05 -14.86 -6.47
CA GLU A 34 9.44 -14.29 -5.17
C GLU A 34 8.13 -13.87 -4.48
N PRO A 35 7.86 -14.25 -3.22
CA PRO A 35 6.79 -13.61 -2.47
C PRO A 35 7.28 -12.20 -2.14
N LEU A 36 7.07 -11.27 -3.07
CA LEU A 36 6.89 -9.87 -2.73
C LEU A 36 5.71 -9.87 -1.76
N VAL A 37 5.99 -9.86 -0.46
CA VAL A 37 4.99 -9.48 0.53
C VAL A 37 4.40 -8.19 -0.02
N PRO A 38 3.11 -8.15 -0.37
CA PRO A 38 2.49 -6.91 -0.75
C PRO A 38 2.60 -6.04 0.49
N LEU A 39 3.56 -5.12 0.52
CA LEU A 39 3.68 -4.21 1.64
C LEU A 39 2.40 -3.38 1.63
N LEU A 40 1.66 -3.49 2.72
CA LEU A 40 0.21 -3.40 2.84
C LEU A 40 -0.44 -2.02 2.57
N SER A 41 0.21 -1.10 1.85
CA SER A 41 -0.40 0.14 1.35
C SER A 41 0.41 0.73 0.20
N GLN A 42 -0.24 1.40 -0.76
CA GLN A 42 0.47 2.19 -1.78
C GLN A 42 1.23 3.37 -1.15
N ASP A 43 0.72 3.88 -0.03
CA ASP A 43 1.33 4.95 0.72
C ASP A 43 2.59 4.47 1.49
N VAL A 44 3.70 5.15 1.26
CA VAL A 44 5.00 4.92 1.90
C VAL A 44 4.98 5.23 3.38
N GLU A 45 4.31 6.31 3.77
CA GLU A 45 4.26 6.76 5.17
C GLU A 45 3.50 5.73 6.02
N ILE A 46 2.43 5.17 5.46
CA ILE A 46 1.67 4.10 6.10
C ILE A 46 2.53 2.83 6.22
N ARG A 47 3.31 2.47 5.19
CA ARG A 47 4.22 1.32 5.24
C ARG A 47 5.30 1.49 6.29
N GLU A 48 5.90 2.68 6.39
CA GLU A 48 6.90 2.99 7.40
C GLU A 48 6.35 2.83 8.82
N LYS A 49 5.18 3.38 9.09
CA LYS A 49 4.49 3.20 10.38
C LYS A 49 4.18 1.74 10.69
N ILE A 50 3.76 0.96 9.67
CA ILE A 50 3.54 -0.48 9.85
C ILE A 50 4.87 -1.16 10.22
N PHE A 51 5.97 -0.85 9.55
CA PHE A 51 7.27 -1.41 9.87
C PHE A 51 7.74 -1.05 11.27
N GLU A 52 7.63 0.21 11.68
CA GLU A 52 7.94 0.64 13.03
C GLU A 52 7.18 -0.21 14.05
N VAL A 53 5.86 -0.29 13.91
CA VAL A 53 4.99 -1.07 14.80
C VAL A 53 5.34 -2.55 14.82
N LEU A 54 5.72 -3.16 13.70
CA LEU A 54 6.06 -4.59 13.64
C LEU A 54 7.40 -4.90 14.35
N TYR A 55 8.28 -3.93 14.54
CA TYR A 55 9.60 -4.15 15.15
C TYR A 55 9.75 -3.65 16.58
N LEU A 56 8.74 -2.96 17.12
CA LEU A 56 8.73 -2.56 18.52
C LEU A 56 8.75 -3.78 19.46
N PRO A 57 9.45 -3.69 20.60
CA PRO A 57 9.22 -4.58 21.74
C PRO A 57 7.73 -4.66 22.09
N ASP A 58 7.25 -5.78 22.64
CA ASP A 58 5.83 -5.97 22.92
C ASP A 58 5.26 -4.88 23.87
N GLU A 59 6.04 -4.45 24.86
CA GLU A 59 5.65 -3.37 25.77
C GLU A 59 5.48 -2.01 25.07
N GLU A 60 6.33 -1.72 24.08
CA GLU A 60 6.28 -0.49 23.30
C GLU A 60 5.19 -0.55 22.23
N LEU A 61 4.99 -1.73 21.63
CA LEU A 61 3.91 -1.99 20.69
C LEU A 61 2.57 -1.61 21.32
N ILE A 62 2.29 -2.11 22.51
CA ILE A 62 1.01 -1.85 23.18
C ILE A 62 0.84 -0.35 23.43
N LYS A 63 1.88 0.36 23.89
CA LYS A 63 1.84 1.82 24.07
C LYS A 63 1.53 2.56 22.76
N GLU A 64 2.14 2.15 21.65
CA GLU A 64 1.85 2.76 20.34
C GLU A 64 0.45 2.45 19.85
N LEU A 65 -0.04 1.22 20.03
CA LEU A 65 -1.40 0.83 19.66
C LEU A 65 -2.45 1.63 20.45
N PHE A 66 -2.21 1.92 21.73
CA PHE A 66 -3.09 2.78 22.52
C PHE A 66 -3.15 4.24 22.03
N LYS A 67 -2.22 4.69 21.18
CA LYS A 67 -2.34 6.00 20.51
C LYS A 67 -3.32 5.96 19.33
N TRP A 68 -3.74 4.77 18.88
CA TRP A 68 -4.60 4.62 17.72
C TRP A 68 -6.08 4.66 18.12
N PRO A 69 -6.86 5.65 17.64
CA PRO A 69 -8.26 5.80 18.06
C PRO A 69 -9.10 4.54 17.87
N LYS A 70 -8.89 3.82 16.75
CA LYS A 70 -9.60 2.56 16.47
C LYS A 70 -9.25 1.45 17.46
N PHE A 71 -7.99 1.34 17.88
CA PHE A 71 -7.60 0.32 18.86
C PHE A 71 -8.24 0.61 20.22
N ASN A 72 -8.40 1.88 20.59
CA ASN A 72 -9.10 2.25 21.82
C ASN A 72 -10.60 1.92 21.79
N GLN A 73 -11.21 1.98 20.61
CA GLN A 73 -12.63 1.67 20.41
C GLN A 73 -12.92 0.16 20.37
N MET A 74 -11.89 -0.67 20.15
CA MET A 74 -12.05 -2.13 20.14
C MET A 74 -12.36 -2.68 21.53
N ASP A 75 -13.22 -3.69 21.59
CA ASP A 75 -13.42 -4.48 22.80
C ASP A 75 -12.22 -5.41 23.08
N LEU A 76 -12.31 -6.19 24.16
CA LEU A 76 -11.20 -7.06 24.58
C LEU A 76 -10.95 -8.20 23.58
N GLU A 77 -12.01 -8.76 23.01
CA GLU A 77 -11.91 -9.86 22.04
C GLU A 77 -11.29 -9.35 20.73
N GLU A 78 -11.78 -8.23 20.22
CA GLU A 78 -11.26 -7.55 19.04
C GLU A 78 -9.78 -7.18 19.20
N LYS A 79 -9.39 -6.65 20.36
CA LYS A 79 -7.99 -6.38 20.69
C LYS A 79 -7.15 -7.65 20.67
N GLY A 80 -7.66 -8.74 21.24
CA GLY A 80 -6.99 -10.05 21.23
C GLY A 80 -6.71 -10.54 19.81
N TRP A 81 -7.74 -10.55 18.95
CA TRP A 81 -7.61 -10.92 17.55
C TRP A 81 -6.64 -10.02 16.78
N PHE A 82 -6.69 -8.71 17.04
CA PHE A 82 -5.81 -7.74 16.40
C PHE A 82 -4.35 -7.97 16.77
N LEU A 83 -4.04 -8.17 18.05
CA LEU A 83 -2.70 -8.48 18.54
C LEU A 83 -2.18 -9.81 17.99
N GLN A 84 -3.03 -10.84 17.91
CA GLN A 84 -2.68 -12.11 17.30
C GLN A 84 -2.29 -11.93 15.82
N ARG A 85 -3.04 -11.10 15.08
CA ARG A 85 -2.72 -10.80 13.69
C ARG A 85 -1.39 -10.07 13.57
N ILE A 86 -1.07 -9.15 14.48
CA ILE A 86 0.26 -8.50 14.55
C ILE A 86 1.36 -9.54 14.79
N ALA A 87 1.18 -10.45 15.76
CA ALA A 87 2.16 -11.49 16.05
C ALA A 87 2.44 -12.40 14.82
N ILE A 88 1.39 -12.80 14.11
CA ILE A 88 1.51 -13.58 12.86
C ILE A 88 2.29 -12.79 11.79
N MET A 89 1.99 -11.50 11.64
CA MET A 89 2.72 -10.65 10.69
C MET A 89 4.20 -10.51 11.06
N ARG A 90 4.52 -10.27 12.34
CA ARG A 90 5.89 -10.22 12.84
C ARG A 90 6.64 -11.49 12.49
N GLN A 91 6.07 -12.66 12.79
CA GLN A 91 6.70 -13.94 12.48
C GLN A 91 6.99 -14.11 10.97
N LYS A 92 6.03 -13.77 10.10
CA LYS A 92 6.22 -13.85 8.64
C LYS A 92 7.34 -12.95 8.16
N VAL A 93 7.36 -11.70 8.62
CA VAL A 93 8.37 -10.71 8.24
C VAL A 93 9.77 -11.14 8.71
N ARG A 94 9.89 -11.69 9.93
CA ARG A 94 11.16 -12.30 10.40
C ARG A 94 11.58 -13.47 9.53
N GLN A 95 10.69 -14.42 9.27
CA GLN A 95 10.99 -15.60 8.44
C GLN A 95 11.48 -15.25 7.04
N LEU A 96 10.90 -14.21 6.43
CA LEU A 96 11.31 -13.76 5.10
C LEU A 96 12.71 -13.13 5.10
N ALA A 97 13.02 -12.28 6.08
CA ALA A 97 14.37 -11.76 6.25
C ALA A 97 15.38 -12.89 6.50
N ARG A 98 15.07 -13.83 7.40
CA ARG A 98 15.92 -15.00 7.65
C ARG A 98 16.12 -15.84 6.40
N SER A 99 15.06 -16.06 5.61
CA SER A 99 15.14 -16.74 4.32
C SER A 99 16.07 -16.00 3.35
N LYS A 100 15.99 -14.67 3.31
CA LYS A 100 16.88 -13.86 2.46
C LYS A 100 18.33 -13.94 2.92
N ALA A 101 18.60 -13.94 4.23
CA ALA A 101 19.96 -14.16 4.76
C ALA A 101 20.56 -15.48 4.26
N ARG A 102 19.77 -16.57 4.30
CA ARG A 102 20.19 -17.87 3.77
C ARG A 102 20.41 -17.86 2.26
N GLN A 103 19.55 -17.19 1.50
CA GLN A 103 19.73 -17.03 0.04
C GLN A 103 21.01 -16.26 -0.31
N LEU A 104 21.46 -15.36 0.56
CA LEU A 104 22.72 -14.65 0.42
C LEU A 104 23.93 -15.47 0.90
N GLY A 105 23.73 -16.72 1.35
CA GLY A 105 24.80 -17.59 1.87
C GLY A 105 25.31 -17.19 3.25
N LEU A 106 24.58 -16.34 3.99
CA LEU A 106 24.99 -15.87 5.31
C LEU A 106 24.66 -16.92 6.38
N SER A 107 25.68 -17.32 7.14
CA SER A 107 25.52 -18.14 8.34
C SER A 107 25.67 -17.24 9.57
N LEU A 108 24.54 -16.79 10.10
CA LEU A 108 24.47 -15.83 11.21
C LEU A 108 24.00 -16.54 12.48
N ASN A 109 24.55 -16.16 13.63
CA ASN A 109 23.98 -16.55 14.93
C ASN A 109 22.69 -15.75 15.22
N GLU A 110 21.95 -16.06 16.28
CA GLU A 110 20.64 -15.42 16.55
C GLU A 110 20.73 -13.90 16.77
N GLU A 111 21.79 -13.40 17.42
CA GLU A 111 21.97 -11.96 17.63
C GLU A 111 22.23 -11.23 16.29
N GLN A 112 23.13 -11.78 15.48
CA GLN A 112 23.41 -11.28 14.13
C GLN A 112 22.20 -11.39 13.22
N LEU A 113 21.40 -12.45 13.37
CA LEU A 113 20.20 -12.66 12.59
C LEU A 113 19.12 -11.64 12.94
N ASN A 114 18.93 -11.32 14.22
CA ASN A 114 18.04 -10.25 14.66
C ASN A 114 18.50 -8.88 14.15
N ALA A 115 19.81 -8.61 14.15
CA ALA A 115 20.36 -7.38 13.56
C ALA A 115 20.16 -7.33 12.04
N PHE A 116 20.38 -8.45 11.35
CA PHE A 116 20.15 -8.59 9.91
C PHE A 116 18.68 -8.33 9.57
N GLU A 117 17.73 -8.91 10.31
CA GLU A 117 16.31 -8.69 10.10
C GLU A 117 15.95 -7.21 10.10
N LYS A 118 16.34 -6.49 11.16
CA LYS A 118 16.08 -5.04 11.28
C LYS A 118 16.71 -4.27 10.11
N SER A 119 17.97 -4.55 9.79
CA SER A 119 18.70 -3.86 8.73
C SER A 119 18.10 -4.12 7.35
N TYR A 120 17.75 -5.37 7.05
CA TYR A 120 17.18 -5.79 5.78
C TYR A 120 15.89 -5.02 5.48
N TRP A 121 14.98 -4.92 6.45
CA TRP A 121 13.71 -4.23 6.24
C TRP A 121 13.86 -2.72 6.18
N HIS A 122 14.76 -2.14 6.98
CA HIS A 122 15.08 -0.71 6.89
C HIS A 122 15.59 -0.34 5.49
N LYS A 123 16.59 -1.08 4.98
CA LYS A 123 17.13 -0.87 3.64
C LYS A 123 16.11 -1.09 2.54
N ARG A 124 15.23 -2.08 2.69
CA ARG A 124 14.14 -2.32 1.73
C ARG A 124 13.17 -1.14 1.67
N LEU A 125 12.85 -0.54 2.82
CA LEU A 125 12.00 0.66 2.89
C LEU A 125 12.68 1.88 2.25
N GLU A 126 13.99 2.07 2.47
CA GLU A 126 14.77 3.12 1.81
C GLU A 126 14.75 2.99 0.27
N ILE A 127 14.89 1.77 -0.24
CA ILE A 127 14.82 1.50 -1.68
C ILE A 127 13.42 1.80 -2.23
N GLU A 128 12.37 1.37 -1.53
CA GLU A 128 10.99 1.63 -1.92
C GLU A 128 10.68 3.14 -1.94
N LYS A 129 11.15 3.89 -0.94
CA LYS A 129 11.05 5.36 -0.88
C LYS A 129 11.62 5.99 -2.15
N LYS A 130 12.86 5.66 -2.48
CA LYS A 130 13.53 6.16 -3.68
C LYS A 130 12.78 5.79 -4.95
N PHE A 131 12.35 4.53 -5.07
CA PHE A 131 11.59 4.07 -6.22
C PHE A 131 10.28 4.86 -6.41
N ILE A 132 9.60 5.19 -5.33
CA ILE A 132 8.36 5.97 -5.37
C ILE A 132 8.64 7.43 -5.70
N GLU A 133 9.65 8.04 -5.10
CA GLU A 133 10.07 9.39 -5.47
C GLU A 133 10.40 9.49 -6.96
N GLU A 134 11.12 8.50 -7.51
CA GLU A 134 11.48 8.42 -8.92
C GLU A 134 10.25 8.24 -9.83
N THR A 135 9.32 7.36 -9.45
CA THR A 135 8.17 6.99 -10.30
C THR A 135 6.97 7.93 -10.15
N GLU A 136 6.80 8.60 -9.01
CA GLU A 136 5.67 9.47 -8.74
C GLU A 136 5.65 10.70 -9.66
N ASN A 137 6.83 11.24 -9.97
CA ASN A 137 6.96 12.33 -10.94
C ASN A 137 6.48 11.87 -12.32
N ARG A 138 6.94 10.71 -12.79
CA ARG A 138 6.51 10.15 -14.08
C ARG A 138 5.03 9.82 -14.10
N ARG A 139 4.48 9.33 -12.99
CA ARG A 139 3.04 9.04 -12.84
C ARG A 139 2.20 10.32 -13.01
N LYS A 140 2.61 11.42 -12.39
CA LYS A 140 1.92 12.72 -12.51
C LYS A 140 1.97 13.28 -13.93
N GLU A 141 3.10 13.15 -14.60
CA GLU A 141 3.24 13.53 -16.01
C GLU A 141 2.27 12.76 -16.89
N LEU A 142 2.26 11.43 -16.77
CA LEU A 142 1.34 10.56 -17.55
C LEU A 142 -0.13 10.84 -17.24
N ALA A 143 -0.48 11.14 -15.99
CA ALA A 143 -1.83 11.52 -15.62
C ALA A 143 -2.25 12.83 -16.30
N LYS A 144 -1.37 13.83 -16.35
CA LYS A 144 -1.63 15.08 -17.06
C LYS A 144 -1.73 14.88 -18.57
N GLU A 145 -0.83 14.09 -19.17
CA GLU A 145 -0.89 13.74 -20.60
C GLU A 145 -2.23 13.10 -20.96
N LEU A 146 -2.75 12.21 -20.11
CA LEU A 146 -4.07 11.60 -20.25
C LEU A 146 -5.19 12.64 -20.15
N GLU A 147 -5.17 13.51 -19.14
CA GLU A 147 -6.17 14.58 -18.97
C GLU A 147 -6.19 15.52 -20.18
N ASP A 148 -5.03 15.95 -20.67
CA ASP A 148 -4.89 16.81 -21.85
C ASP A 148 -5.41 16.11 -23.12
N ALA A 149 -5.13 14.81 -23.28
CA ALA A 149 -5.61 14.01 -24.40
C ALA A 149 -7.14 13.89 -24.39
N LEU A 150 -7.72 13.54 -23.25
CA LEU A 150 -9.17 13.47 -23.07
C LEU A 150 -9.82 14.85 -23.29
N GLN A 151 -9.23 15.92 -22.75
CA GLN A 151 -9.76 17.27 -22.98
C GLN A 151 -9.78 17.61 -24.48
N LYS A 152 -8.71 17.32 -25.23
CA LYS A 152 -8.68 17.54 -26.68
C LYS A 152 -9.72 16.71 -27.43
N GLU A 153 -9.85 15.43 -27.08
CA GLU A 153 -10.79 14.50 -27.71
C GLU A 153 -12.25 14.96 -27.53
N PHE A 154 -12.61 15.36 -26.30
CA PHE A 154 -13.99 15.69 -25.95
C PHE A 154 -14.36 17.17 -26.09
N SER A 155 -13.40 18.10 -26.14
CA SER A 155 -13.69 19.52 -26.43
C SER A 155 -14.09 19.74 -27.89
N ASN A 156 -13.51 18.98 -28.82
CA ASN A 156 -13.84 19.06 -30.24
C ASN A 156 -15.23 18.48 -30.57
N LEU A 157 -15.73 17.55 -29.75
CA LEU A 157 -17.08 17.00 -29.89
C LEU A 157 -18.17 18.06 -29.60
N SER A 158 -17.92 18.94 -28.64
CA SER A 158 -18.83 20.05 -28.30
C SER A 158 -18.95 21.07 -29.44
N THR A 159 -17.85 21.42 -30.12
CA THR A 159 -17.89 22.40 -31.21
C THR A 159 -18.49 21.81 -32.49
N LYS A 160 -18.22 20.53 -32.77
CA LYS A 160 -18.75 19.85 -33.96
C LYS A 160 -20.26 19.62 -33.87
N SER A 161 -20.78 19.26 -32.68
CA SER A 161 -22.23 19.12 -32.50
C SER A 161 -22.97 20.46 -32.57
N VAL A 162 -22.37 21.54 -32.08
CA VAL A 162 -22.97 22.90 -32.17
C VAL A 162 -22.98 23.40 -33.61
N MET A 163 -21.92 23.18 -34.39
CA MET A 163 -21.89 23.53 -35.81
C MET A 163 -22.86 22.70 -36.67
N GLU A 164 -23.05 21.41 -36.39
CA GLU A 164 -24.05 20.59 -37.09
C GLU A 164 -25.50 21.01 -36.76
N LEU A 165 -25.77 21.40 -35.51
CA LEU A 165 -27.08 21.93 -35.10
C LEU A 165 -27.39 23.30 -35.72
N GLU A 166 -26.41 24.20 -35.84
CA GLU A 166 -26.59 25.50 -36.50
C GLU A 166 -26.72 25.38 -38.03
N ALA A 167 -26.01 24.44 -38.66
CA ALA A 167 -26.12 24.18 -40.09
C ALA A 167 -27.51 23.64 -40.48
N HIS A 168 -28.12 22.82 -39.63
CA HIS A 168 -29.45 22.28 -39.88
C HIS A 168 -30.57 23.30 -39.66
N ASN A 169 -30.33 24.34 -38.84
CA ASN A 169 -31.32 25.36 -38.49
C ASN A 169 -31.32 26.58 -39.45
N LYS A 170 -30.28 26.73 -40.29
CA LYS A 170 -30.21 27.76 -41.35
C LYS A 170 -30.69 27.28 -42.73
N SER A 171 -31.11 26.02 -42.84
CA SER A 171 -31.59 25.41 -44.10
C SER A 171 -33.12 25.31 -44.18
N HIS A 172 -33.86 26.03 -43.34
CA HIS A 172 -35.33 26.07 -43.35
C HIS A 172 -35.87 27.48 -43.56
#